data_AF-A0A832M323-F1
#
_entry.id   AF-A0A832M323-F1
#
_cell.length_a   1.000
_cell.length_b   1.000
_cell.length_c   1.000
_cell.angle_alpha   90.00
_cell.angle_beta   90.00
_cell.angle_gamma   90.00
#
_symmetry.space_group_name_H-M   'P 1'
#
loop_
_entity.id
_entity.type
_entity.pdbx_description
1 polymer ?
#
loop_
_entity_poly.entity_id
_entity_poly.type
_entity_poly.pdbx_seq_one_letter_code
_entity_poly.pdbx_strand_id
1 'polypeptide(L)'
;MKGRERDAVEGFRVLTLRYDISELPSEQRARLEELFEKFRAIASMYFWSKRLGLREGTELALKRARELIPYYWRRVFDDESPLYAFSDVEKMTRPRKHVLRLPLTEALQVIQQNEKPKTGAHINYKESKLVIYLGDGERLELPVPRRALHWLRDKEREVAPLTVRKTARIQWRPERAQALKVQIILRLQRPRPPRPDPKSALLVYVDVNSNYGIAAIFASYDEGYAKIHETLKLRPPNRGRRLREAAKRKQAAARGSKPNVNRAIARLTEEFDSEGWKKKAIAEIFKRALKYAKGKSVLMNFDVPDFEKLRNSYLQKTLSVRKIAENLAKWYGIYIEFRCFPSRRCPLCGGRLAEFRTKRVRVTRCSCGFTEDRDYTPFYWWVRELGLPLPKWPLRRLRGLPTKAEPNDPEARTG
;
A
#
# COMPACT_ATOMS: atom_id res chain seq x y z
N MET A 1 -16.19 -10.77 29.58
CA MET A 1 -15.05 -10.97 28.66
C MET A 1 -14.95 -9.95 27.49
N LYS A 2 -15.50 -8.73 27.60
CA LYS A 2 -15.57 -7.71 26.50
C LYS A 2 -14.64 -6.49 26.69
N GLY A 3 -13.47 -6.67 27.32
CA GLY A 3 -12.55 -5.57 27.67
C GLY A 3 -11.20 -5.54 26.93
N ARG A 4 -10.81 -6.61 26.23
CA ARG A 4 -9.43 -6.78 25.68
C ARG A 4 -9.26 -6.51 24.18
N GLU A 5 -10.32 -6.24 23.42
CA GLU A 5 -10.23 -6.07 21.96
C GLU A 5 -9.74 -4.68 21.50
N ARG A 6 -9.63 -3.68 22.38
CA ARG A 6 -9.30 -2.30 21.96
C ARG A 6 -7.83 -2.05 21.64
N ASP A 7 -6.92 -2.98 21.98
CA ASP A 7 -5.47 -2.78 21.80
C ASP A 7 -4.85 -3.61 20.67
N ALA A 8 -5.63 -4.41 19.95
CA ALA A 8 -5.14 -5.17 18.79
C ALA A 8 -5.21 -4.33 17.51
N VAL A 9 -4.13 -4.36 16.71
CA VAL A 9 -4.08 -3.79 15.37
C VAL A 9 -3.97 -4.89 14.33
N GLU A 10 -4.69 -4.73 13.22
CA GLU A 10 -4.62 -5.64 12.07
C GLU A 10 -3.79 -5.03 10.94
N GLY A 11 -2.76 -5.74 10.50
CA GLY A 11 -2.02 -5.46 9.27
C GLY A 11 -2.31 -6.52 8.21
N PHE A 12 -2.21 -6.15 6.93
CA PHE A 12 -2.41 -7.10 5.84
C PHE A 12 -1.40 -6.96 4.69
N ARG A 13 -1.28 -8.03 3.92
CA ARG A 13 -0.56 -8.08 2.63
C ARG A 13 -1.46 -8.75 1.59
N VAL A 14 -1.36 -8.30 0.35
CA VAL A 14 -2.21 -8.82 -0.74
C VAL A 14 -1.33 -9.23 -1.92
N LEU A 15 -1.41 -10.50 -2.28
CA LEU A 15 -0.95 -11.01 -3.56
C LEU A 15 -2.15 -11.02 -4.52
N THR A 16 -1.98 -10.53 -5.74
CA THR A 16 -3.01 -10.58 -6.78
C THR A 16 -2.51 -11.40 -7.95
N LEU A 17 -3.25 -12.45 -8.28
CA LEU A 17 -3.07 -13.32 -9.44
C LEU A 17 -4.21 -13.02 -10.43
N ARG A 18 -3.91 -13.10 -11.72
CA ARG A 18 -4.86 -12.87 -12.80
C ARG A 18 -4.73 -13.99 -13.82
N TYR A 19 -5.86 -14.52 -14.23
CA TYR A 19 -5.98 -15.65 -15.13
C TYR A 19 -6.90 -15.28 -16.28
N ASP A 20 -6.55 -15.77 -17.47
CA ASP A 20 -7.47 -15.79 -18.59
C ASP A 20 -8.41 -16.99 -18.38
N ILE A 21 -9.72 -16.74 -18.44
CA ILE A 21 -10.72 -17.81 -18.28
C ILE A 21 -10.98 -18.54 -19.59
N SER A 22 -10.61 -17.97 -20.73
CA SER A 22 -10.77 -18.62 -22.04
C SER A 22 -9.82 -19.80 -22.21
N GLU A 23 -8.75 -19.85 -21.41
CA GLU A 23 -7.81 -20.97 -21.34
C GLU A 23 -8.32 -22.13 -20.46
N LEU A 24 -9.45 -21.96 -19.76
CA LEU A 24 -10.03 -23.01 -18.93
C LEU A 24 -10.88 -23.98 -19.76
N PRO A 25 -10.96 -25.28 -19.36
CA PRO A 25 -11.91 -26.21 -19.96
C PRO A 25 -13.35 -25.67 -19.92
N SER A 26 -14.08 -25.83 -21.02
CA SER A 26 -15.42 -25.24 -21.21
C SER A 26 -16.39 -25.59 -20.08
N GLU A 27 -16.35 -26.83 -19.57
CA GLU A 27 -17.19 -27.29 -18.46
C GLU A 27 -16.86 -26.56 -17.15
N GLN A 28 -15.58 -26.50 -16.77
CA GLN A 28 -15.13 -25.80 -15.56
C GLN A 28 -15.43 -24.30 -15.64
N ARG A 29 -15.32 -23.72 -16.83
CA ARG A 29 -15.69 -22.33 -17.08
C ARG A 29 -17.19 -22.12 -16.86
N ALA A 30 -18.04 -22.93 -17.50
CA ALA A 30 -19.49 -22.82 -17.35
C ALA A 30 -19.91 -22.95 -15.87
N ARG A 31 -19.33 -23.91 -15.14
CA ARG A 31 -19.62 -24.09 -13.71
C ARG A 31 -19.18 -22.90 -12.86
N LEU A 32 -18.01 -22.34 -13.15
CA LEU A 32 -17.51 -21.14 -12.45
C LEU A 32 -18.44 -19.94 -12.69
N GLU A 33 -18.89 -19.74 -13.93
CA GLU A 33 -19.82 -18.67 -14.32
C GLU A 33 -21.16 -18.83 -13.58
N GLU A 34 -21.75 -20.03 -13.64
CA GLU A 34 -23.00 -20.40 -12.94
C GLU A 34 -22.91 -20.17 -11.43
N LEU A 35 -21.81 -20.60 -10.80
CA LEU A 35 -21.57 -20.39 -9.37
C LEU A 35 -21.54 -18.90 -9.03
N PHE A 36 -20.86 -18.08 -9.83
CA PHE A 36 -20.80 -16.63 -9.61
C PHE A 36 -22.16 -15.97 -9.79
N GLU A 37 -22.95 -16.39 -10.78
CA GLU A 37 -24.30 -15.89 -11.01
C GLU A 37 -25.21 -16.17 -9.82
N LYS A 38 -25.30 -17.45 -9.41
CA LYS A 38 -26.08 -17.88 -8.23
C LYS A 38 -25.63 -17.14 -6.97
N PHE A 39 -24.33 -17.12 -6.71
CA PHE A 39 -23.75 -16.46 -5.54
C PHE A 39 -24.08 -14.97 -5.51
N ARG A 40 -23.91 -14.25 -6.62
CA ARG A 40 -24.16 -12.80 -6.69
C ARG A 40 -25.64 -12.47 -6.60
N ALA A 41 -26.52 -13.27 -7.20
CA ALA A 41 -27.96 -13.08 -7.09
C ALA A 41 -28.40 -13.20 -5.62
N ILE A 42 -28.01 -14.28 -4.95
CA ILE A 42 -28.33 -14.52 -3.53
C ILE A 42 -27.72 -13.45 -2.63
N ALA A 43 -26.46 -13.07 -2.89
CA ALA A 43 -25.78 -12.03 -2.12
C ALA A 43 -26.42 -10.65 -2.28
N SER A 44 -26.92 -10.34 -3.48
CA SER A 44 -27.64 -9.10 -3.74
C SER A 44 -28.99 -9.09 -3.03
N MET A 45 -29.73 -10.19 -3.09
CA MET A 45 -30.99 -10.35 -2.34
C MET A 45 -30.75 -10.18 -0.84
N TYR A 46 -29.78 -10.90 -0.25
CA TYR A 46 -29.44 -10.78 1.17
C TYR A 46 -29.08 -9.33 1.54
N PHE A 47 -28.24 -8.67 0.73
CA PHE A 47 -27.84 -7.27 0.97
C PHE A 47 -29.04 -6.33 1.01
N TRP A 48 -29.92 -6.38 0.01
CA TRP A 48 -31.06 -5.47 -0.09
C TRP A 48 -32.11 -5.75 0.98
N SER A 49 -32.42 -7.03 1.24
CA SER A 49 -33.33 -7.41 2.32
C SER A 49 -32.83 -6.93 3.67
N LYS A 50 -31.53 -7.14 3.98
CA LYS A 50 -30.94 -6.65 5.23
C LYS A 50 -30.96 -5.12 5.32
N ARG A 51 -30.60 -4.44 4.23
CA ARG A 51 -30.59 -2.96 4.17
C ARG A 51 -31.98 -2.35 4.41
N LEU A 52 -33.02 -3.01 3.91
CA LEU A 52 -34.41 -2.55 4.00
C LEU A 52 -35.13 -3.10 5.25
N GLY A 53 -34.47 -3.89 6.10
CA GLY A 53 -35.09 -4.50 7.28
C GLY A 53 -36.10 -5.61 6.96
N LEU A 54 -36.06 -6.19 5.77
CA LEU A 54 -36.98 -7.23 5.31
C LEU A 54 -36.53 -8.62 5.78
N ARG A 55 -36.97 -9.05 6.97
CA ARG A 55 -36.55 -10.32 7.60
C ARG A 55 -36.81 -11.54 6.71
N GLU A 56 -38.00 -11.65 6.14
CA GLU A 56 -38.38 -12.76 5.24
C GLU A 56 -37.44 -12.87 4.03
N GLY A 57 -37.04 -11.74 3.45
CA GLY A 57 -36.09 -11.72 2.34
C GLY A 57 -34.69 -12.16 2.75
N THR A 58 -34.25 -11.82 3.96
CA THR A 58 -32.97 -12.29 4.51
C THR A 58 -33.00 -13.80 4.75
N GLU A 59 -34.07 -14.32 5.34
CA GLU A 59 -34.25 -15.76 5.60
C GLU A 59 -34.34 -16.56 4.30
N LEU A 60 -35.09 -16.07 3.31
CA LEU A 60 -35.16 -16.66 1.97
C LEU A 60 -33.78 -16.70 1.31
N ALA A 61 -32.99 -15.62 1.41
CA ALA A 61 -31.63 -15.61 0.89
C ALA A 61 -30.72 -16.64 1.56
N LEU A 62 -30.81 -16.79 2.88
CA LEU A 62 -30.05 -17.80 3.62
C LEU A 62 -30.50 -19.22 3.25
N LYS A 63 -31.81 -19.45 3.06
CA LYS A 63 -32.34 -20.73 2.56
C LYS A 63 -31.79 -21.05 1.17
N ARG A 64 -31.89 -20.12 0.22
CA ARG A 64 -31.33 -20.27 -1.13
C ARG A 64 -29.82 -20.49 -1.12
N ALA A 65 -29.09 -19.82 -0.23
CA ALA A 65 -27.66 -20.07 -0.06
C ALA A 65 -27.37 -21.53 0.37
N ARG A 66 -28.20 -22.09 1.26
CA ARG A 66 -28.07 -23.49 1.69
C ARG A 66 -28.39 -24.51 0.59
N GLU A 67 -29.28 -24.16 -0.32
CA GLU A 67 -29.67 -25.03 -1.44
C GLU A 67 -28.68 -24.96 -2.61
N LEU A 68 -28.23 -23.75 -2.98
CA LEU A 68 -27.62 -23.50 -4.29
C LEU A 68 -26.12 -23.17 -4.27
N ILE A 69 -25.58 -22.77 -3.13
CA ILE A 69 -24.18 -22.38 -2.99
C ILE A 69 -23.44 -23.50 -2.25
N PRO A 70 -22.27 -23.97 -2.68
CA PRO A 70 -21.47 -24.93 -1.91
C PRO A 70 -21.14 -24.43 -0.49
N TYR A 71 -21.14 -25.33 0.51
CA TYR A 71 -21.10 -24.96 1.94
C TYR A 71 -19.94 -24.02 2.32
N TYR A 72 -18.77 -24.22 1.71
CA TYR A 72 -17.57 -23.44 1.98
C TYR A 72 -17.70 -21.95 1.58
N TRP A 73 -18.47 -21.64 0.53
CA TRP A 73 -18.69 -20.25 0.13
C TRP A 73 -19.76 -19.52 0.96
N ARG A 74 -20.51 -20.24 1.81
CA ARG A 74 -21.63 -19.66 2.57
C ARG A 74 -21.17 -18.81 3.76
N ARG A 75 -19.92 -18.95 4.20
CA ARG A 75 -19.34 -18.25 5.35
C ARG A 75 -19.35 -16.72 5.27
N VAL A 76 -19.61 -16.14 4.10
CA VAL A 76 -19.77 -14.69 3.94
C VAL A 76 -21.13 -14.18 4.42
N PHE A 77 -22.10 -15.07 4.60
CA PHE A 77 -23.48 -14.79 5.05
C PHE A 77 -23.69 -15.01 6.55
N ASP A 78 -22.76 -15.70 7.19
CA ASP A 78 -22.73 -16.00 8.62
C ASP A 78 -22.09 -14.82 9.37
N ASP A 79 -22.83 -14.21 10.30
CA ASP A 79 -22.40 -13.02 11.04
C ASP A 79 -21.39 -13.32 12.16
N GLU A 80 -21.29 -14.57 12.59
CA GLU A 80 -20.25 -15.05 13.51
C GLU A 80 -18.93 -15.34 12.77
N SER A 81 -18.98 -15.52 11.46
CA SER A 81 -17.81 -15.83 10.65
C SER A 81 -16.88 -14.62 10.48
N PRO A 82 -15.56 -14.81 10.59
CA PRO A 82 -14.58 -13.75 10.31
C PRO A 82 -14.55 -13.34 8.83
N LEU A 83 -15.30 -14.03 7.97
CA LEU A 83 -15.46 -13.72 6.55
C LEU A 83 -16.77 -12.98 6.24
N TYR A 84 -17.58 -12.68 7.26
CA TYR A 84 -18.85 -11.99 7.08
C TYR A 84 -18.69 -10.71 6.24
N ALA A 85 -19.48 -10.61 5.17
CA ALA A 85 -19.35 -9.52 4.20
C ALA A 85 -20.32 -8.36 4.45
N PHE A 86 -21.26 -8.51 5.39
CA PHE A 86 -22.45 -7.65 5.52
C PHE A 86 -22.59 -6.95 6.88
N SER A 87 -21.48 -6.71 7.58
CA SER A 87 -21.45 -6.10 8.92
C SER A 87 -21.97 -4.64 8.97
N ASP A 88 -21.81 -3.88 7.89
CA ASP A 88 -22.10 -2.44 7.87
C ASP A 88 -23.29 -2.05 6.97
N VAL A 89 -24.06 -3.02 6.46
CA VAL A 89 -25.05 -2.80 5.39
C VAL A 89 -26.06 -1.70 5.70
N GLU A 90 -26.58 -1.67 6.93
CA GLU A 90 -27.56 -0.69 7.43
C GLU A 90 -26.98 0.73 7.50
N LYS A 91 -25.68 0.85 7.78
CA LYS A 91 -24.97 2.14 7.92
C LYS A 91 -24.44 2.68 6.59
N MET A 92 -24.56 1.92 5.50
CA MET A 92 -24.01 2.33 4.21
C MET A 92 -24.89 3.39 3.54
N THR A 93 -24.36 4.60 3.34
CA THR A 93 -25.04 5.65 2.55
C THR A 93 -25.29 5.24 1.11
N ARG A 94 -24.36 4.50 0.47
CA ARG A 94 -24.51 3.95 -0.88
C ARG A 94 -23.93 2.53 -0.97
N PRO A 95 -24.53 1.62 -1.77
CA PRO A 95 -23.96 0.30 -2.02
C PRO A 95 -22.57 0.41 -2.63
N ARG A 96 -21.57 -0.19 -1.99
CA ARG A 96 -20.19 -0.16 -2.51
C ARG A 96 -20.10 -1.08 -3.73
N LYS A 97 -19.32 -0.70 -4.76
CA LYS A 97 -19.12 -1.50 -5.99
C LYS A 97 -18.67 -2.96 -5.74
N HIS A 98 -18.02 -3.24 -4.61
CA HIS A 98 -17.64 -4.60 -4.24
C HIS A 98 -18.78 -5.43 -3.65
N VAL A 99 -19.83 -4.80 -3.10
CA VAL A 99 -21.06 -5.48 -2.68
C VAL A 99 -21.85 -5.91 -3.93
N LEU A 100 -21.89 -5.06 -4.95
CA LEU A 100 -22.54 -5.37 -6.24
C LEU A 100 -21.75 -6.37 -7.12
N ARG A 101 -20.49 -6.66 -6.76
CA ARG A 101 -19.60 -7.59 -7.47
C ARG A 101 -18.86 -8.46 -6.46
N LEU A 102 -19.61 -9.06 -5.53
CA LEU A 102 -19.04 -9.79 -4.41
C LEU A 102 -18.09 -10.90 -4.90
N PRO A 103 -16.85 -10.94 -4.38
CA PRO A 103 -15.96 -12.07 -4.60
C PRO A 103 -16.44 -13.29 -3.81
N LEU A 104 -16.23 -14.48 -4.38
CA LEU A 104 -16.17 -15.70 -3.58
C LEU A 104 -14.98 -15.54 -2.61
N THR A 105 -15.25 -15.69 -1.32
CA THR A 105 -14.26 -15.43 -0.26
C THR A 105 -14.20 -16.61 0.70
N GLU A 106 -13.01 -17.14 0.93
CA GLU A 106 -12.81 -18.29 1.83
C GLU A 106 -11.41 -18.28 2.44
N ALA A 107 -11.27 -18.89 3.62
CA ALA A 107 -10.00 -19.20 4.24
C ALA A 107 -9.13 -20.06 3.30
N LEU A 108 -7.88 -19.66 3.10
CA LEU A 108 -6.96 -20.38 2.23
C LEU A 108 -6.14 -21.37 3.06
N GLN A 109 -6.40 -22.66 2.88
CA GLN A 109 -5.60 -23.73 3.47
C GLN A 109 -4.29 -23.92 2.69
N VAL A 110 -3.20 -24.20 3.40
CA VAL A 110 -1.92 -24.60 2.80
C VAL A 110 -1.77 -26.09 3.03
N ILE A 111 -1.73 -26.88 1.96
CA ILE A 111 -1.63 -28.35 2.07
C ILE A 111 -0.19 -28.78 1.78
N GLN A 112 0.40 -29.57 2.69
CA GLN A 112 1.79 -30.06 2.56
C GLN A 112 1.87 -31.53 2.07
N GLN A 113 0.89 -32.39 2.40
CA GLN A 113 0.66 -33.73 1.82
C GLN A 113 -0.59 -34.39 2.43
N ASN A 114 -1.36 -35.15 1.64
CA ASN A 114 -2.47 -36.06 2.02
C ASN A 114 -3.57 -35.53 2.97
N GLU A 115 -3.60 -34.23 3.29
CA GLU A 115 -4.68 -33.63 4.06
C GLU A 115 -5.92 -33.43 3.19
N LYS A 116 -7.08 -33.86 3.70
CA LYS A 116 -8.37 -33.55 3.08
C LYS A 116 -8.64 -32.04 3.21
N PRO A 117 -8.89 -31.32 2.10
CA PRO A 117 -9.20 -29.89 2.16
C PRO A 117 -10.50 -29.67 2.90
N LYS A 118 -10.49 -28.73 3.84
CA LYS A 118 -11.68 -28.33 4.64
C LYS A 118 -12.28 -27.00 4.18
N THR A 119 -11.73 -26.42 3.10
CA THR A 119 -12.05 -25.09 2.61
C THR A 119 -12.29 -25.10 1.10
N GLY A 120 -13.06 -24.13 0.63
CA GLY A 120 -13.33 -23.92 -0.80
C GLY A 120 -12.14 -23.53 -1.65
N ALA A 121 -11.00 -23.19 -1.03
CA ALA A 121 -9.75 -22.91 -1.73
C ALA A 121 -8.55 -23.37 -0.91
N HIS A 122 -7.57 -23.96 -1.58
CA HIS A 122 -6.27 -24.31 -0.98
C HIS A 122 -5.12 -24.09 -1.96
N ILE A 123 -3.92 -23.90 -1.42
CA ILE A 123 -2.69 -23.77 -2.21
C ILE A 123 -1.81 -25.00 -1.99
N ASN A 124 -1.44 -25.66 -3.08
CA ASN A 124 -0.47 -26.74 -3.11
C ASN A 124 0.89 -26.16 -3.53
N TYR A 125 1.79 -26.04 -2.56
CA TYR A 125 3.12 -25.47 -2.82
C TYR A 125 4.03 -26.39 -3.65
N LYS A 126 3.83 -27.71 -3.61
CA LYS A 126 4.65 -28.67 -4.34
C LYS A 126 4.33 -28.63 -5.83
N GLU A 127 3.05 -28.70 -6.15
CA GLU A 127 2.56 -28.63 -7.53
C GLU A 127 2.50 -27.20 -8.07
N SER A 128 2.71 -26.20 -7.22
CA SER A 128 2.56 -24.79 -7.58
C SER A 128 1.17 -24.47 -8.14
N LYS A 129 0.13 -24.98 -7.48
CA LYS A 129 -1.27 -24.81 -7.89
C LYS A 129 -2.12 -24.19 -6.79
N LEU A 130 -3.07 -23.37 -7.20
CA LEU A 130 -4.19 -22.92 -6.39
C LEU A 130 -5.41 -23.71 -6.85
N VAL A 131 -6.03 -24.44 -5.94
CA VAL A 131 -7.23 -25.22 -6.22
C VAL A 131 -8.43 -24.50 -5.64
N ILE A 132 -9.48 -24.34 -6.45
CA ILE A 132 -10.75 -23.71 -6.08
C ILE A 132 -11.84 -24.74 -6.32
N TYR A 133 -12.64 -25.04 -5.31
CA TYR A 133 -13.78 -25.94 -5.45
C TYR A 133 -15.00 -25.20 -6.01
N LEU A 134 -15.68 -25.83 -6.98
CA LEU A 134 -16.84 -25.25 -7.66
C LEU A 134 -18.16 -25.83 -7.16
N GLY A 135 -18.15 -27.05 -6.63
CA GLY A 135 -19.33 -27.79 -6.17
C GLY A 135 -19.22 -29.25 -6.61
N ASP A 136 -19.94 -30.17 -5.97
CA ASP A 136 -20.16 -31.55 -6.47
C ASP A 136 -18.90 -32.34 -6.85
N GLY A 137 -17.78 -32.08 -6.15
CA GLY A 137 -16.49 -32.73 -6.42
C GLY A 137 -15.64 -32.05 -7.51
N GLU A 138 -16.20 -31.10 -8.24
CA GLU A 138 -15.47 -30.34 -9.26
C GLU A 138 -14.51 -29.30 -8.66
N ARG A 139 -13.35 -29.16 -9.31
CA ARG A 139 -12.29 -28.26 -8.89
C ARG A 139 -11.63 -27.59 -10.09
N LEU A 140 -11.27 -26.33 -9.88
CA LEU A 140 -10.50 -25.50 -10.79
C LEU A 140 -9.06 -25.43 -10.29
N GLU A 141 -8.11 -25.87 -11.11
CA GLU A 141 -6.68 -25.84 -10.80
C GLU A 141 -6.00 -24.69 -11.54
N LEU A 142 -5.51 -23.71 -10.80
CA LEU A 142 -4.87 -22.52 -11.36
C LEU A 142 -3.38 -22.54 -11.08
N PRO A 143 -2.52 -22.38 -12.09
CA PRO A 143 -1.07 -22.33 -11.87
C PRO A 143 -0.69 -21.11 -11.03
N VAL A 144 0.21 -21.30 -10.07
CA VAL A 144 0.75 -20.22 -9.24
C VAL A 144 2.24 -20.08 -9.54
N PRO A 145 2.69 -18.92 -10.05
CA PRO A 145 4.11 -18.72 -10.33
C PRO A 145 4.98 -18.95 -9.08
N ARG A 146 6.13 -19.61 -9.22
CA ARG A 146 7.06 -19.87 -8.10
C ARG A 146 7.41 -18.61 -7.32
N ARG A 147 7.58 -17.47 -8.01
CA ARG A 147 7.80 -16.15 -7.39
C ARG A 147 6.68 -15.72 -6.43
N ALA A 148 5.44 -16.08 -6.72
CA ALA A 148 4.28 -15.74 -5.89
C ALA A 148 4.23 -16.62 -4.65
N LEU A 149 4.57 -17.91 -4.77
CA LEU A 149 4.73 -18.82 -3.63
C LEU A 149 5.87 -18.39 -2.71
N HIS A 150 7.01 -18.01 -3.30
CA HIS A 150 8.14 -17.45 -2.55
C HIS A 150 7.71 -16.19 -1.79
N TRP A 151 7.02 -15.27 -2.47
CA TRP A 151 6.49 -14.06 -1.85
C TRP A 151 5.56 -14.37 -0.66
N LEU A 152 4.66 -15.36 -0.77
CA LEU A 152 3.78 -15.74 0.34
C LEU A 152 4.60 -16.21 1.56
N ARG A 153 5.57 -17.11 1.34
CA ARG A 153 6.47 -17.60 2.39
C ARG A 153 7.30 -16.49 3.02
N ASP A 154 7.84 -15.58 2.21
CA ASP A 154 8.61 -14.43 2.71
C ASP A 154 7.77 -13.56 3.63
N LYS A 155 6.52 -13.28 3.24
CA LYS A 155 5.63 -12.45 4.06
C LYS A 155 5.27 -13.12 5.37
N GLU A 156 5.10 -14.43 5.40
CA GLU A 156 4.91 -15.15 6.66
C GLU A 156 6.17 -15.11 7.54
N ARG A 157 7.35 -15.34 6.95
CA ARG A 157 8.63 -15.28 7.65
C ARG A 157 8.93 -13.90 8.23
N GLU A 158 8.54 -12.83 7.54
CA GLU A 158 8.73 -11.44 7.98
C GLU A 158 8.09 -11.12 9.35
N VAL A 159 7.07 -11.88 9.76
CA VAL A 159 6.29 -11.61 10.98
C VAL A 159 6.26 -12.79 11.95
N ALA A 160 7.03 -13.84 11.68
CA ALA A 160 7.19 -14.96 12.59
C ALA A 160 7.69 -14.47 13.98
N PRO A 161 7.21 -15.06 15.09
CA PRO A 161 6.41 -16.28 15.19
C PRO A 161 4.89 -16.07 15.09
N LEU A 162 4.40 -14.88 14.70
CA LEU A 162 2.97 -14.62 14.71
C LEU A 162 2.22 -15.39 13.62
N THR A 163 1.01 -15.85 13.95
CA THR A 163 0.15 -16.58 13.02
C THR A 163 -0.48 -15.66 11.98
N VAL A 164 -0.26 -15.97 10.70
CA VAL A 164 -0.84 -15.25 9.57
C VAL A 164 -2.07 -15.99 9.04
N ARG A 165 -3.25 -15.37 9.15
CA ARG A 165 -4.48 -15.87 8.54
C ARG A 165 -4.47 -15.59 7.04
N LYS A 166 -4.82 -16.58 6.23
CA LYS A 166 -4.86 -16.46 4.76
C LYS A 166 -6.28 -16.55 4.27
N THR A 167 -6.66 -15.67 3.35
CA THR A 167 -7.98 -15.68 2.71
C THR A 167 -7.80 -15.54 1.21
N ALA A 168 -8.50 -16.36 0.43
CA ALA A 168 -8.63 -16.19 -1.01
C ALA A 168 -9.89 -15.37 -1.32
N ARG A 169 -9.76 -14.37 -2.19
CA ARG A 169 -10.87 -13.63 -2.79
C ARG A 169 -10.85 -13.79 -4.30
N ILE A 170 -11.83 -14.48 -4.84
CA ILE A 170 -11.92 -14.81 -6.26
C ILE A 170 -12.96 -13.88 -6.89
N GLN A 171 -12.56 -13.16 -7.93
CA GLN A 171 -13.41 -12.21 -8.64
C GLN A 171 -13.45 -12.57 -10.12
N TRP A 172 -14.64 -12.88 -10.63
CA TRP A 172 -14.88 -12.97 -12.06
C TRP A 172 -15.33 -11.61 -12.64
N ARG A 173 -14.71 -11.20 -13.74
CA ARG A 173 -14.88 -9.92 -14.44
C ARG A 173 -15.01 -10.20 -15.95
N PRO A 174 -16.19 -10.58 -16.44
CA PRO A 174 -16.38 -10.96 -17.84
C PRO A 174 -15.98 -9.85 -18.82
N GLU A 175 -15.97 -8.59 -18.39
CA GLU A 175 -15.59 -7.45 -19.21
C GLU A 175 -14.08 -7.30 -19.48
N ARG A 176 -13.24 -8.25 -19.05
CA ARG A 176 -11.77 -8.18 -19.16
C ARG A 176 -11.20 -9.45 -19.75
N ALA A 177 -10.15 -9.33 -20.57
CA ALA A 177 -9.39 -10.49 -21.09
C ALA A 177 -8.93 -11.44 -19.95
N GLN A 178 -8.26 -10.90 -18.93
CA GLN A 178 -7.98 -11.63 -17.70
C GLN A 178 -9.17 -11.53 -16.74
N ALA A 179 -10.24 -12.25 -17.06
CA ALA A 179 -11.51 -12.14 -16.36
C ALA A 179 -11.45 -12.65 -14.92
N LEU A 180 -10.58 -13.62 -14.60
CA LEU A 180 -10.49 -14.17 -13.25
C LEU A 180 -9.35 -13.54 -12.47
N LYS A 181 -9.70 -12.80 -11.42
CA LYS A 181 -8.77 -12.17 -10.50
C LYS A 181 -8.84 -12.86 -9.15
N VAL A 182 -7.77 -13.49 -8.73
CA VAL A 182 -7.63 -14.07 -7.38
C VAL A 182 -6.76 -13.15 -6.53
N GLN A 183 -7.22 -12.81 -5.33
CA GLN A 183 -6.44 -12.10 -4.33
C GLN A 183 -6.23 -12.97 -3.11
N ILE A 184 -4.97 -13.29 -2.81
CA ILE A 184 -4.59 -13.95 -1.57
C ILE A 184 -4.24 -12.85 -0.57
N ILE A 185 -5.04 -12.76 0.48
CA ILE A 185 -4.90 -11.78 1.55
C ILE A 185 -4.31 -12.47 2.75
N LEU A 186 -3.15 -11.99 3.18
CA LEU A 186 -2.52 -12.36 4.43
C LEU A 186 -2.93 -11.32 5.47
N ARG A 187 -3.53 -11.75 6.57
CA ARG A 187 -3.91 -10.90 7.71
C ARG A 187 -3.16 -11.35 8.95
N LEU A 188 -2.72 -10.36 9.72
CA LEU A 188 -2.06 -10.57 10.99
C LEU A 188 -2.68 -9.63 12.02
N GLN A 189 -2.96 -10.16 13.20
CA GLN A 189 -3.30 -9.39 14.38
C GLN A 189 -2.12 -9.36 15.35
N ARG A 190 -1.86 -8.19 15.94
CA ARG A 190 -0.87 -8.03 17.01
C ARG A 190 -1.24 -6.88 17.94
N PRO A 191 -0.66 -6.81 19.15
CA PRO A 191 -0.81 -5.65 20.02
C PRO A 191 -0.35 -4.37 19.32
N ARG A 192 -1.00 -3.25 19.64
CA ARG A 192 -0.62 -1.93 19.17
C ARG A 192 0.81 -1.63 19.66
N PRO A 193 1.75 -1.28 18.77
CA PRO A 193 3.11 -0.98 19.20
C PRO A 193 3.09 0.26 20.10
N PRO A 194 3.74 0.22 21.28
CA PRO A 194 3.89 1.39 22.12
C PRO A 194 4.79 2.42 21.43
N ARG A 195 4.66 3.69 21.82
CA ARG A 195 5.61 4.73 21.39
C ARG A 195 6.98 4.39 22.00
N PRO A 196 8.03 4.17 21.19
CA PRO A 196 9.35 3.90 21.73
C PRO A 196 10.01 5.17 22.25
N ASP A 197 10.98 4.99 23.15
CA ASP A 197 11.86 6.09 23.58
C ASP A 197 12.73 6.56 22.39
N PRO A 198 12.65 7.85 22.00
CA PRO A 198 13.44 8.39 20.89
C PRO A 198 14.94 8.23 21.04
N LYS A 199 15.47 8.16 22.28
CA LYS A 199 16.92 8.03 22.53
C LYS A 199 17.46 6.63 22.19
N SER A 200 16.62 5.60 22.32
CA SER A 200 17.00 4.20 22.08
C SER A 200 16.46 3.64 20.77
N ALA A 201 15.57 4.37 20.08
CA ALA A 201 14.97 3.96 18.82
C ALA A 201 15.79 4.36 17.58
N LEU A 202 15.58 3.63 16.47
CA LEU A 202 15.87 4.16 15.15
C LEU A 202 14.80 5.19 14.78
N LEU A 203 15.22 6.41 14.50
CA LEU A 203 14.36 7.47 13.98
C LEU A 203 14.31 7.42 12.46
N VAL A 204 13.10 7.45 11.91
CA VAL A 204 12.88 7.49 10.48
C VAL A 204 11.93 8.62 10.14
N TYR A 205 12.46 9.69 9.57
CA TYR A 205 11.65 10.81 9.08
C TYR A 205 11.34 10.62 7.61
N VAL A 206 10.10 10.83 7.21
CA VAL A 206 9.66 10.67 5.83
C VAL A 206 8.92 11.92 5.37
N ASP A 207 9.54 12.71 4.48
CA ASP A 207 8.87 13.79 3.77
C ASP A 207 8.15 13.25 2.54
N VAL A 208 6.81 13.34 2.54
CA VAL A 208 5.98 12.78 1.49
C VAL A 208 5.46 13.90 0.59
N ASN A 209 6.05 14.01 -0.59
CA ASN A 209 5.50 14.83 -1.65
C ASN A 209 5.22 14.00 -2.90
N SER A 210 4.05 13.34 -2.94
CA SER A 210 3.74 12.30 -3.93
C SER A 210 3.91 12.69 -5.42
N ASN A 211 3.93 13.99 -5.75
CA ASN A 211 4.21 14.49 -7.11
C ASN A 211 5.70 14.64 -7.43
N TYR A 212 6.55 14.91 -6.43
CA TYR A 212 7.98 15.18 -6.62
C TYR A 212 8.88 14.06 -6.07
N GLY A 213 8.38 13.23 -5.17
CA GLY A 213 9.09 12.11 -4.56
C GLY A 213 8.78 11.91 -3.09
N ILE A 214 9.45 10.93 -2.50
CA ILE A 214 9.45 10.67 -1.06
C ILE A 214 10.91 10.76 -0.61
N ALA A 215 11.19 11.62 0.36
CA ALA A 215 12.49 11.66 1.02
C ALA A 215 12.39 10.96 2.38
N ALA A 216 13.40 10.19 2.74
CA ALA A 216 13.49 9.56 4.06
C ALA A 216 14.87 9.77 4.68
N ILE A 217 14.92 9.96 5.99
CA ILE A 217 16.15 10.07 6.78
C ILE A 217 16.11 8.97 7.83
N PHE A 218 17.20 8.21 7.95
CA PHE A 218 17.38 7.16 8.95
C PHE A 218 18.48 7.58 9.91
N ALA A 219 18.15 7.72 11.19
CA ALA A 219 19.07 8.21 12.21
C ALA A 219 18.95 7.41 13.51
N SER A 220 20.05 7.26 14.24
CA SER A 220 20.05 6.82 15.65
C SER A 220 20.77 7.85 16.50
N TYR A 221 20.50 7.84 17.80
CA TYR A 221 21.22 8.65 18.78
C TYR A 221 21.99 7.72 19.69
N ASP A 222 23.29 7.96 19.80
CA ASP A 222 24.16 7.25 20.74
C ASP A 222 24.96 8.34 21.49
N GLU A 223 24.94 8.31 22.82
CA GLU A 223 25.79 9.17 23.68
C GLU A 223 25.72 10.69 23.37
N GLY A 224 24.54 11.19 23.02
CA GLY A 224 24.33 12.62 22.74
C GLY A 224 24.65 13.07 21.32
N TYR A 225 25.06 12.15 20.43
CA TYR A 225 25.32 12.46 19.02
C TYR A 225 24.33 11.76 18.08
N ALA A 226 23.89 12.50 17.06
CA ALA A 226 23.06 11.97 16.00
C ALA A 226 23.92 11.24 14.95
N LYS A 227 23.68 9.95 14.77
CA LYS A 227 24.26 9.15 13.68
C LYS A 227 23.25 9.02 12.54
N ILE A 228 23.54 9.68 11.41
CA ILE A 228 22.76 9.52 10.18
C ILE A 228 23.25 8.28 9.44
N HIS A 229 22.41 7.25 9.37
CA HIS A 229 22.72 6.01 8.62
C HIS A 229 22.56 6.23 7.14
N GLU A 230 21.45 6.84 6.75
CA GLU A 230 21.13 7.07 5.35
C GLU A 230 20.14 8.21 5.17
N THR A 231 20.27 8.88 4.03
CA THR A 231 19.28 9.80 3.49
C THR A 231 18.86 9.23 2.13
N LEU A 232 17.57 9.01 1.91
CA LEU A 232 17.01 8.39 0.72
C LEU A 232 16.09 9.38 0.01
N LYS A 233 16.20 9.52 -1.32
CA LYS A 233 15.24 10.28 -2.14
C LYS A 233 14.70 9.35 -3.24
N LEU A 234 13.44 8.95 -3.10
CA LEU A 234 12.71 8.11 -4.07
C LEU A 234 11.87 9.01 -4.96
N ARG A 235 12.12 9.01 -6.28
CA ARG A 235 11.36 9.83 -7.23
C ARG A 235 10.47 8.97 -8.11
N PRO A 236 9.26 9.43 -8.45
CA PRO A 236 8.47 8.79 -9.48
C PRO A 236 9.20 8.91 -10.83
N PRO A 237 8.99 7.96 -11.77
CA PRO A 237 9.47 8.10 -13.15
C PRO A 237 9.06 9.44 -13.75
N ASN A 238 10.00 10.12 -14.41
CA ASN A 238 9.75 11.45 -14.98
C ASN A 238 8.65 11.39 -16.06
N ARG A 239 7.50 12.02 -15.76
CA ARG A 239 6.33 12.04 -16.66
C ARG A 239 6.66 12.67 -18.02
N GLY A 240 7.36 13.80 -18.04
CA GLY A 240 7.70 14.47 -19.30
C GLY A 240 8.64 13.65 -20.18
N ARG A 241 9.61 12.95 -19.58
CA ARG A 241 10.45 11.98 -20.31
C ARG A 241 9.61 10.84 -20.89
N ARG A 242 8.71 10.27 -20.09
CA ARG A 242 7.83 9.17 -20.53
C ARG A 242 6.89 9.57 -21.66
N LEU A 243 6.26 10.74 -21.57
CA LEU A 243 5.40 11.25 -22.63
C LEU A 243 6.18 11.49 -23.92
N ARG A 244 7.42 12.01 -23.84
CA ARG A 244 8.30 12.14 -25.01
C ARG A 244 8.70 10.77 -25.58
N GLU A 245 9.01 9.79 -24.75
CA GLU A 245 9.30 8.43 -25.20
C GLU A 245 8.08 7.78 -25.86
N ALA A 246 6.88 7.93 -25.29
CA ALA A 246 5.63 7.46 -25.88
C ALA A 246 5.33 8.13 -27.22
N ALA A 247 5.53 9.46 -27.32
CA ALA A 247 5.36 10.21 -28.57
C ALA A 247 6.33 9.72 -29.65
N LYS A 248 7.61 9.49 -29.32
CA LYS A 248 8.59 8.88 -30.24
C LYS A 248 8.14 7.50 -30.73
N ARG A 249 7.58 6.67 -29.84
CA ARG A 249 7.06 5.34 -30.20
C ARG A 249 5.82 5.43 -31.09
N LYS A 250 4.91 6.37 -30.83
CA LYS A 250 3.75 6.64 -31.71
C LYS A 250 4.20 7.10 -33.10
N GLN A 251 5.20 7.97 -33.18
CA GLN A 251 5.77 8.43 -34.45
C GLN A 251 6.45 7.29 -35.23
N ALA A 252 7.21 6.43 -34.55
CA ALA A 252 7.80 5.24 -35.18
C ALA A 252 6.74 4.28 -35.72
N ALA A 253 5.62 4.09 -35.00
CA ALA A 253 4.49 3.30 -35.47
C ALA A 253 3.79 3.93 -36.68
N ALA A 254 3.65 5.26 -36.71
CA ALA A 254 3.07 5.99 -37.84
C ALA A 254 3.93 5.89 -39.11
N ARG A 255 5.25 5.78 -38.95
CA ARG A 255 6.22 5.54 -40.04
C ARG A 255 6.35 4.07 -40.45
N GLY A 256 5.45 3.19 -40.00
CA GLY A 256 5.44 1.76 -40.38
C GLY A 256 6.38 0.85 -39.59
N SER A 257 7.18 1.37 -38.64
CA SER A 257 8.08 0.52 -37.85
C SER A 257 7.31 -0.23 -36.77
N LYS A 258 7.21 -1.57 -36.91
CA LYS A 258 6.53 -2.51 -35.99
C LYS A 258 5.30 -1.88 -35.32
N PRO A 259 4.28 -1.46 -36.10
CA PRO A 259 3.26 -0.50 -35.64
C PRO A 259 2.50 -0.97 -34.40
N ASN A 260 2.15 -2.26 -34.34
CA ASN A 260 1.42 -2.85 -33.22
C ASN A 260 2.24 -2.87 -31.93
N VAL A 261 3.51 -3.26 -32.02
CA VAL A 261 4.44 -3.30 -30.87
C VAL A 261 4.69 -1.89 -30.35
N ASN A 262 4.99 -0.95 -31.23
CA ASN A 262 5.29 0.43 -30.84
C ASN A 262 4.04 1.14 -30.26
N ARG A 263 2.83 0.88 -30.79
CA ARG A 263 1.58 1.36 -30.19
C ARG A 263 1.33 0.76 -28.81
N ALA A 264 1.55 -0.54 -28.62
CA ALA A 264 1.40 -1.20 -27.33
C ALA A 264 2.39 -0.65 -26.28
N ILE A 265 3.66 -0.51 -26.64
CA ILE A 265 4.70 0.07 -25.77
C ILE A 265 4.37 1.53 -25.45
N ALA A 266 3.90 2.32 -26.42
CA ALA A 266 3.51 3.71 -26.17
C ALA A 266 2.39 3.81 -25.13
N ARG A 267 1.34 2.97 -25.23
CA ARG A 267 0.25 2.92 -24.24
C ARG A 267 0.77 2.58 -22.84
N LEU A 268 1.59 1.53 -22.72
CA LEU A 268 2.22 1.15 -21.45
C LEU A 268 3.13 2.26 -20.89
N THR A 269 3.82 2.99 -21.77
CA THR A 269 4.70 4.11 -21.40
C THR A 269 3.89 5.32 -20.93
N GLU A 270 2.67 5.50 -21.38
CA GLU A 270 1.74 6.54 -20.90
C GLU A 270 1.08 6.16 -19.57
N GLU A 271 0.80 4.87 -19.38
CA GLU A 271 0.19 4.33 -18.15
C GLU A 271 1.18 4.32 -16.97
N PHE A 272 1.10 5.33 -16.09
CA PHE A 272 1.85 5.31 -14.83
C PHE A 272 1.04 4.69 -13.70
N ASP A 273 1.48 3.54 -13.20
CA ASP A 273 0.99 3.01 -11.92
C ASP A 273 1.58 3.78 -10.73
N SER A 274 1.03 4.97 -10.49
CA SER A 274 1.43 5.84 -9.38
C SER A 274 1.20 5.19 -8.01
N GLU A 275 0.14 4.40 -7.86
CA GLU A 275 -0.17 3.68 -6.61
C GLU A 275 0.81 2.53 -6.38
N GLY A 276 1.14 1.76 -7.42
CA GLY A 276 2.18 0.74 -7.37
C GLY A 276 3.56 1.32 -7.02
N TRP A 277 3.91 2.47 -7.59
CA TRP A 277 5.15 3.18 -7.23
C TRP A 277 5.16 3.59 -5.75
N LYS A 278 4.08 4.22 -5.24
CA LYS A 278 3.97 4.59 -3.80
C LYS A 278 4.15 3.38 -2.90
N LYS A 279 3.44 2.27 -3.18
CA LYS A 279 3.54 1.03 -2.40
C LYS A 279 4.97 0.50 -2.35
N LYS A 280 5.66 0.47 -3.49
CA LYS A 280 7.06 0.04 -3.57
C LYS A 280 7.97 0.99 -2.79
N ALA A 281 7.78 2.29 -2.92
CA ALA A 281 8.60 3.30 -2.24
C ALA A 281 8.48 3.22 -0.71
N ILE A 282 7.26 3.13 -0.19
CA ILE A 282 7.05 3.00 1.26
C ILE A 282 7.54 1.63 1.75
N ALA A 283 7.31 0.54 1.01
CA ALA A 283 7.84 -0.77 1.38
C ALA A 283 9.37 -0.79 1.48
N GLU A 284 10.06 -0.08 0.59
CA GLU A 284 11.52 0.09 0.63
C GLU A 284 11.98 0.86 1.87
N ILE A 285 11.25 1.91 2.27
CA ILE A 285 11.54 2.66 3.51
C ILE A 285 11.41 1.75 4.73
N PHE A 286 10.33 0.98 4.84
CA PHE A 286 10.15 0.02 5.94
C PHE A 286 11.23 -1.06 5.96
N LYS A 287 11.60 -1.59 4.79
CA LYS A 287 12.69 -2.58 4.67
C LYS A 287 14.01 -2.02 5.19
N ARG A 288 14.36 -0.79 4.82
CA ARG A 288 15.58 -0.12 5.29
C ARG A 288 15.51 0.20 6.77
N ALA A 289 14.36 0.63 7.26
CA ALA A 289 14.17 0.88 8.69
C ALA A 289 14.45 -0.38 9.50
N LEU A 290 13.86 -1.51 9.13
CA LEU A 290 14.10 -2.80 9.80
C LEU A 290 15.58 -3.22 9.71
N LYS A 291 16.22 -3.01 8.55
CA LYS A 291 17.66 -3.28 8.37
C LYS A 291 18.53 -2.44 9.31
N TYR A 292 18.30 -1.13 9.41
CA TYR A 292 19.10 -0.22 10.23
C TYR A 292 18.77 -0.31 11.72
N ALA A 293 17.55 -0.74 12.06
CA ALA A 293 17.13 -0.88 13.45
C ALA A 293 17.94 -1.94 14.19
N LYS A 294 18.38 -3.01 13.50
CA LYS A 294 19.16 -4.11 14.09
C LYS A 294 18.57 -4.63 15.42
N GLY A 295 17.24 -4.75 15.48
CA GLY A 295 16.52 -5.19 16.69
C GLY A 295 16.09 -4.06 17.65
N LYS A 296 16.58 -2.83 17.49
CA LYS A 296 16.05 -1.65 18.19
C LYS A 296 14.60 -1.36 17.77
N SER A 297 13.83 -0.72 18.62
CA SER A 297 12.51 -0.18 18.24
C SER A 297 12.64 0.90 17.18
N VAL A 298 11.60 1.10 16.38
CA VAL A 298 11.57 2.11 15.31
C VAL A 298 10.49 3.15 15.58
N LEU A 299 10.88 4.42 15.53
CA LEU A 299 9.99 5.58 15.58
C LEU A 299 9.99 6.24 14.20
N MET A 300 8.83 6.23 13.55
CA MET A 300 8.65 6.81 12.23
C MET A 300 7.75 8.03 12.27
N ASN A 301 8.14 9.13 11.61
CA ASN A 301 7.24 10.23 11.32
C ASN A 301 7.07 10.40 9.81
N PHE A 302 5.82 10.45 9.36
CA PHE A 302 5.46 10.78 7.99
C PHE A 302 4.91 12.20 7.94
N ASP A 303 5.67 13.10 7.32
CA ASP A 303 5.25 14.47 6.99
C ASP A 303 4.28 14.41 5.82
N VAL A 304 3.01 14.19 6.14
CA VAL A 304 1.88 14.12 5.21
C VAL A 304 0.91 15.21 5.61
N PRO A 305 0.61 16.18 4.71
CA PRO A 305 -0.31 17.27 5.03
C PRO A 305 -1.70 16.75 5.40
N ASP A 306 -2.34 17.44 6.34
CA ASP A 306 -3.65 17.04 6.85
C ASP A 306 -4.74 17.08 5.77
N PHE A 307 -5.69 16.16 5.88
CA PHE A 307 -6.79 15.95 4.93
C PHE A 307 -7.60 17.23 4.67
N GLU A 308 -7.98 17.93 5.74
CA GLU A 308 -8.79 19.15 5.64
C GLU A 308 -8.04 20.25 4.88
N LYS A 309 -6.73 20.34 5.07
CA LYS A 309 -5.86 21.31 4.37
C LYS A 309 -5.60 20.93 2.91
N LEU A 310 -5.93 19.70 2.51
CA LEU A 310 -5.73 19.18 1.16
C LEU A 310 -7.02 19.09 0.35
N ARG A 311 -8.19 19.42 0.92
CA ARG A 311 -9.48 19.37 0.21
C ARG A 311 -9.42 20.28 -1.03
N ASN A 312 -9.83 19.76 -2.18
CA ASN A 312 -9.75 20.40 -3.50
C ASN A 312 -8.34 20.75 -4.02
N SER A 313 -7.28 20.21 -3.40
CA SER A 313 -5.91 20.39 -3.90
C SER A 313 -5.44 19.21 -4.76
N TYR A 314 -4.49 19.47 -5.66
CA TYR A 314 -3.79 18.44 -6.43
C TYR A 314 -2.98 17.44 -5.55
N LEU A 315 -2.79 17.77 -4.26
CA LEU A 315 -2.03 16.98 -3.28
C LEU A 315 -2.86 15.92 -2.54
N GLN A 316 -4.18 15.81 -2.78
CA GLN A 316 -5.03 14.74 -2.22
C GLN A 316 -4.50 13.33 -2.48
N LYS A 317 -3.74 13.13 -3.57
CA LYS A 317 -3.09 11.86 -3.91
C LYS A 317 -2.08 11.39 -2.85
N THR A 318 -1.68 12.26 -1.93
CA THR A 318 -0.76 11.96 -0.81
C THR A 318 -1.47 11.19 0.32
N LEU A 319 -2.80 11.26 0.41
CA LEU A 319 -3.60 10.53 1.41
C LEU A 319 -3.51 9.01 1.27
N SER A 320 -3.24 8.49 0.07
CA SER A 320 -3.03 7.05 -0.10
C SER A 320 -1.72 6.57 0.53
N VAL A 321 -0.72 7.45 0.68
CA VAL A 321 0.54 7.12 1.37
C VAL A 321 0.30 6.84 2.85
N ARG A 322 -0.54 7.66 3.51
CA ARG A 322 -0.94 7.44 4.91
C ARG A 322 -1.47 6.03 5.14
N LYS A 323 -2.47 5.62 4.34
CA LYS A 323 -3.09 4.29 4.42
C LYS A 323 -2.10 3.15 4.16
N ILE A 324 -1.18 3.33 3.20
CA ILE A 324 -0.12 2.36 2.91
C ILE A 324 0.83 2.23 4.11
N ALA A 325 1.31 3.36 4.64
CA ALA A 325 2.22 3.40 5.78
C ALA A 325 1.59 2.80 7.04
N GLU A 326 0.34 3.16 7.36
CA GLU A 326 -0.42 2.57 8.48
C GLU A 326 -0.51 1.05 8.36
N ASN A 327 -0.86 0.53 7.19
CA ASN A 327 -0.96 -0.91 7.00
C ASN A 327 0.41 -1.62 7.12
N LEU A 328 1.49 -1.02 6.59
CA LEU A 328 2.84 -1.57 6.75
C LEU A 328 3.30 -1.51 8.21
N ALA A 329 2.99 -0.44 8.92
CA ALA A 329 3.29 -0.26 10.34
C ALA A 329 2.57 -1.29 11.21
N LYS A 330 1.27 -1.52 10.98
CA LYS A 330 0.51 -2.56 11.68
C LYS A 330 1.08 -3.96 11.40
N TRP A 331 1.51 -4.22 10.17
CA TRP A 331 2.13 -5.50 9.81
C TRP A 331 3.47 -5.73 10.51
N TYR A 332 4.35 -4.74 10.52
CA TYR A 332 5.67 -4.86 11.14
C TYR A 332 5.68 -4.51 12.64
N GLY A 333 4.56 -4.03 13.20
CA GLY A 333 4.46 -3.55 14.59
C GLY A 333 5.38 -2.36 14.87
N ILE A 334 5.42 -1.41 13.94
CA ILE A 334 6.21 -0.19 14.08
C ILE A 334 5.30 0.95 14.48
N TYR A 335 5.74 1.77 15.43
CA TYR A 335 5.05 2.99 15.80
C TYR A 335 5.30 4.07 14.75
N ILE A 336 4.22 4.62 14.20
CA ILE A 336 4.27 5.71 13.22
C ILE A 336 3.45 6.90 13.72
N GLU A 337 3.92 8.10 13.39
CA GLU A 337 3.19 9.36 13.54
C GLU A 337 3.02 10.03 12.17
N PHE A 338 2.01 10.89 12.08
CA PHE A 338 1.76 11.73 10.90
C PHE A 338 1.74 13.19 11.32
N ARG A 339 2.92 13.77 11.49
CA ARG A 339 3.10 15.19 11.86
C ARG A 339 3.83 15.94 10.76
N CYS A 340 3.34 17.14 10.46
CA CYS A 340 3.97 18.05 9.52
C CYS A 340 4.84 19.06 10.26
N PHE A 341 6.04 19.30 9.74
CA PHE A 341 6.97 20.24 10.34
C PHE A 341 7.31 21.42 9.41
N PRO A 342 7.63 22.61 9.97
CA PRO A 342 7.92 23.78 9.16
C PRO A 342 9.17 23.58 8.29
N SER A 343 9.06 23.90 7.00
CA SER A 343 10.22 23.97 6.08
C SER A 343 10.74 25.39 5.83
N ARG A 344 10.05 26.43 6.38
CA ARG A 344 10.36 27.85 6.15
C ARG A 344 10.81 28.59 7.41
N ARG A 345 10.87 27.92 8.56
CA ARG A 345 11.33 28.47 9.83
C ARG A 345 12.53 27.68 10.34
N CYS A 346 13.49 28.37 10.92
CA CYS A 346 14.73 27.80 11.42
C CYS A 346 14.46 26.93 12.65
N PRO A 347 14.93 25.68 12.69
CA PRO A 347 14.76 24.80 13.85
C PRO A 347 15.59 25.24 15.07
N LEU A 348 16.59 26.12 14.90
CA LEU A 348 17.39 26.69 15.99
C LEU A 348 16.67 27.87 16.64
N CYS A 349 16.59 29.00 15.93
CA CYS A 349 16.09 30.27 16.48
C CYS A 349 14.62 30.57 16.17
N GLY A 350 13.93 29.76 15.36
CA GLY A 350 12.56 30.03 14.92
C GLY A 350 12.41 31.10 13.82
N GLY A 351 13.51 31.80 13.45
CA GLY A 351 13.53 32.84 12.42
C GLY A 351 13.18 32.34 11.02
N ARG A 352 12.86 33.27 10.11
CA ARG A 352 12.51 32.94 8.71
C ARG A 352 13.73 32.45 7.94
N LEU A 353 13.54 31.42 7.11
CA LEU A 353 14.59 30.88 6.25
C LEU A 353 14.54 31.53 4.86
N ALA A 354 15.70 31.99 4.38
CA ALA A 354 15.89 32.43 3.00
C ALA A 354 16.17 31.22 2.11
N GLU A 355 15.42 31.05 1.01
CA GLU A 355 15.58 29.94 0.05
C GLU A 355 16.45 30.38 -1.13
N PHE A 356 17.49 29.59 -1.41
CA PHE A 356 18.37 29.70 -2.56
C PHE A 356 18.21 28.45 -3.41
N ARG A 357 17.99 28.60 -4.71
CA ARG A 357 17.83 27.48 -5.63
C ARG A 357 19.11 27.22 -6.40
N THR A 358 19.61 26.00 -6.29
CA THR A 358 20.62 25.48 -7.23
C THR A 358 19.91 24.57 -8.26
N LYS A 359 20.63 24.15 -9.31
CA LYS A 359 20.11 23.19 -10.31
C LYS A 359 19.61 21.86 -9.70
N ARG A 360 20.05 21.50 -8.48
CA ARG A 360 19.81 20.17 -7.89
C ARG A 360 19.18 20.18 -6.49
N VAL A 361 19.32 21.28 -5.74
CA VAL A 361 18.96 21.37 -4.32
C VAL A 361 18.37 22.75 -4.01
N ARG A 362 17.32 22.79 -3.17
CA ARG A 362 16.82 24.04 -2.59
C ARG A 362 17.47 24.21 -1.24
N VAL A 363 18.39 25.14 -1.10
CA VAL A 363 19.08 25.37 0.17
C VAL A 363 18.39 26.49 0.92
N THR A 364 18.18 26.30 2.22
CA THR A 364 17.69 27.31 3.14
C THR A 364 18.81 27.79 4.04
N ARG A 365 18.88 29.10 4.27
CA ARG A 365 19.81 29.73 5.23
C ARG A 365 19.05 30.58 6.25
N CYS A 366 19.56 30.62 7.47
CA CYS A 366 19.11 31.53 8.53
C CYS A 366 20.25 32.48 8.93
N SER A 367 19.90 33.64 9.48
CA SER A 367 20.86 34.58 10.08
C SER A 367 21.62 33.99 11.27
N CYS A 368 21.07 32.99 11.95
CA CYS A 368 21.77 32.27 13.04
C CYS A 368 22.84 31.26 12.55
N GLY A 369 23.12 31.21 11.25
CA GLY A 369 24.12 30.30 10.66
C GLY A 369 23.59 28.93 10.22
N PHE A 370 22.33 28.59 10.53
CA PHE A 370 21.71 27.35 10.04
C PHE A 370 21.64 27.34 8.51
N THR A 371 22.17 26.29 7.88
CA THR A 371 22.15 26.09 6.43
C THR A 371 21.89 24.63 6.08
N GLU A 372 20.86 24.36 5.27
CA GLU A 372 20.44 22.99 4.94
C GLU A 372 19.60 22.89 3.65
N ASP A 373 19.55 21.72 3.00
CA ASP A 373 18.51 21.39 2.01
C ASP A 373 17.11 21.53 2.64
N ARG A 374 16.24 22.33 2.02
CA ARG A 374 14.87 22.59 2.49
C ARG A 374 14.09 21.32 2.78
N ASP A 375 14.35 20.25 2.02
CA ASP A 375 13.67 18.96 2.20
C ASP A 375 14.04 18.27 3.53
N TYR A 376 15.15 18.68 4.16
CA TYR A 376 15.63 18.12 5.43
C TYR A 376 15.39 19.03 6.64
N THR A 377 15.10 20.33 6.45
CA THR A 377 14.73 21.23 7.55
C THR A 377 13.64 20.67 8.47
N PRO A 378 12.55 20.05 7.96
CA PRO A 378 11.50 19.47 8.80
C PRO A 378 11.98 18.38 9.77
N PHE A 379 13.03 17.63 9.42
CA PHE A 379 13.62 16.61 10.30
C PHE A 379 14.25 17.21 11.55
N TYR A 380 14.94 18.35 11.44
CA TYR A 380 15.53 19.02 12.62
C TYR A 380 14.46 19.51 13.59
N TRP A 381 13.31 19.98 13.08
CA TRP A 381 12.17 20.32 13.93
C TRP A 381 11.63 19.10 14.67
N TRP A 382 11.52 17.97 13.99
CA TRP A 382 11.09 16.73 14.63
C TRP A 382 12.06 16.28 15.72
N VAL A 383 13.37 16.30 15.45
CA VAL A 383 14.41 15.99 16.46
C VAL A 383 14.28 16.91 17.68
N ARG A 384 14.09 18.22 17.46
CA ARG A 384 13.87 19.19 18.54
C ARG A 384 12.63 18.86 19.36
N GLU A 385 11.51 18.53 18.73
CA GLU A 385 10.27 18.14 19.43
C GLU A 385 10.45 16.86 20.26
N LEU A 386 11.29 15.93 19.78
CA LEU A 386 11.65 14.72 20.53
C LEU A 386 12.62 14.99 21.71
N GLY A 387 13.03 16.24 21.94
CA GLY A 387 13.96 16.60 23.01
C GLY A 387 15.37 16.05 22.80
N LEU A 388 15.76 15.80 21.54
CA LEU A 388 17.05 15.25 21.18
C LEU A 388 18.01 16.37 20.73
N PRO A 389 19.32 16.20 20.95
CA PRO A 389 20.32 17.14 20.43
C PRO A 389 20.25 17.16 18.90
N LEU A 390 20.43 18.34 18.30
CA LEU A 390 20.33 18.44 16.85
C LEU A 390 21.55 17.80 16.16
N PRO A 391 21.35 17.07 15.04
CA PRO A 391 22.44 16.55 14.25
C PRO A 391 23.31 17.70 13.72
N LYS A 392 24.57 17.39 13.40
CA LYS A 392 25.41 18.30 12.63
C LYS A 392 24.74 18.63 11.30
N TRP A 393 24.60 19.92 11.02
CA TRP A 393 24.11 20.42 9.72
C TRP A 393 25.27 20.92 8.85
N PRO A 394 25.13 20.83 7.51
CA PRO A 394 24.05 20.13 6.80
C PRO A 394 24.20 18.60 6.83
N LEU A 395 23.09 17.85 6.79
CA LEU A 395 23.08 16.36 6.76
C LEU A 395 23.78 15.80 5.52
N ARG A 396 23.83 16.60 4.45
CA ARG A 396 24.58 16.31 3.23
C ARG A 396 25.48 17.46 2.89
N ARG A 397 26.66 17.15 2.36
CA ARG A 397 27.55 18.17 1.80
C ARG A 397 26.83 18.93 0.67
N LEU A 398 26.58 20.21 0.90
CA LEU A 398 25.95 21.10 -0.07
C LEU A 398 27.03 21.59 -1.05
N ARG A 399 27.08 21.01 -2.25
CA ARG A 399 28.03 21.42 -3.31
C ARG A 399 27.48 22.61 -4.10
N GLY A 400 28.36 23.56 -4.43
CA GLY A 400 28.03 24.70 -5.29
C GLY A 400 27.19 25.79 -4.61
N LEU A 401 27.33 25.95 -3.30
CA LEU A 401 26.79 27.11 -2.61
C LEU A 401 27.66 28.33 -2.91
N PRO A 402 27.09 29.47 -3.32
CA PRO A 402 27.86 30.71 -3.39
C PRO A 402 28.40 31.02 -1.99
N THR A 403 29.72 31.16 -1.92
CA THR A 403 30.46 31.65 -0.76
C THR A 403 30.11 33.12 -0.60
N LYS A 404 29.37 33.43 0.46
CA LYS A 404 28.78 34.75 0.77
C LYS A 404 27.65 35.16 -0.19
N ALA A 405 26.64 35.80 0.39
CA ALA A 405 25.57 36.42 -0.36
C ALA A 405 26.15 37.68 -1.00
N GLU A 406 26.41 37.65 -2.30
CA GLU A 406 26.39 38.91 -3.03
C GLU A 406 24.93 39.40 -3.00
N PRO A 407 24.67 40.64 -2.57
CA PRO A 407 23.35 41.22 -2.69
C PRO A 407 22.95 41.14 -4.17
N ASN A 408 21.70 40.72 -4.45
CA ASN A 408 21.16 40.80 -5.79
C ASN A 408 21.19 42.28 -6.21
N ASP A 409 22.14 42.63 -7.07
CA ASP A 409 22.15 43.89 -7.78
C ASP A 409 21.05 43.84 -8.88
N PRO A 410 20.02 44.69 -8.82
CA PRO A 410 18.95 44.71 -9.82
C PRO A 410 19.42 45.17 -11.21
N GLU A 411 20.62 45.74 -11.35
CA GLU A 411 21.03 46.44 -12.58
C GLU A 411 21.60 45.53 -13.69
N ALA A 412 21.86 44.25 -13.44
CA ALA A 412 22.45 43.36 -14.44
C ALA A 412 21.45 42.80 -15.50
N ARG A 413 20.37 43.52 -15.83
CA ARG A 413 19.36 43.11 -16.83
C ARG A 413 19.16 44.07 -18.00
N THR A 414 20.16 44.89 -18.30
CA THR A 414 20.24 45.62 -19.57
C THR A 414 21.65 45.47 -20.13
N GLY A 415 21.77 44.58 -21.11
CA GLY A 415 22.99 44.24 -21.84
C GLY A 415 22.67 43.20 -22.90
#